data_AF-A0A538AI55-F1
#
_entry.id   AF-A0A538AI55-F1
#
_cell.length_a   1.000
_cell.length_b   1.000
_cell.length_c   1.000
_cell.angle_alpha   90.00
_cell.angle_beta   90.00
_cell.angle_gamma   90.00
#
_symmetry.space_group_name_H-M   'P 1'
#
loop_
_entity.id
_entity.type
_entity.pdbx_description
1 polymer ?
#
loop_
_entity_poly.entity_id
_entity_poly.type
_entity_poly.pdbx_seq_one_letter_code
_entity_poly.pdbx_strand_id
1 'polypeptide(L)'
;MSEVPAALVKELRELTGAPMMDCKRALQEADGDLDAAKQLLREWGVAQAGKRAGRETTEGVVLARVNDSKGTLVAVGSETEPVAKNDEFQAFAQRVLDLVEEQGPGAVSSLEDERTELIAKIGENIVVAGAARFESSNGESLASYIHPPANKIGVLVKAEGSPEAARRLAMHIAFAAPRWRSRPEVPAEEIDKERSIYEKLPEVESKPEQARPKIVEGMLGKRFFAENVLDEQPWIHDPKKTVGEALEEEGLKVLAFERYAVAE
;
A
#
# COMPACT_ATOMS: atom_id res chain seq x y z
N MET A 1 28.74 -29.43 -24.72
CA MET A 1 28.48 -28.52 -23.58
C MET A 1 29.66 -28.61 -22.66
N SER A 2 30.36 -27.50 -22.46
CA SER A 2 31.49 -27.37 -21.54
C SER A 2 31.07 -27.81 -20.13
N GLU A 3 31.89 -28.64 -19.49
CA GLU A 3 31.65 -29.09 -18.12
C GLU A 3 32.04 -27.95 -17.17
N VAL A 4 31.05 -27.20 -16.68
CA VAL A 4 31.28 -26.10 -15.74
C VAL A 4 31.62 -26.67 -14.36
N PRO A 5 32.78 -26.30 -13.75
CA PRO A 5 33.17 -26.79 -12.44
C PRO A 5 32.16 -26.42 -11.34
N ALA A 6 31.85 -27.36 -10.46
CA ALA A 6 30.90 -27.13 -9.36
C ALA A 6 31.34 -25.98 -8.42
N ALA A 7 32.65 -25.79 -8.23
CA ALA A 7 33.20 -24.69 -7.45
C ALA A 7 32.85 -23.32 -8.07
N LEU A 8 32.91 -23.21 -9.40
CA LEU A 8 32.60 -21.98 -10.12
C LEU A 8 31.10 -21.64 -10.06
N VAL A 9 30.24 -22.66 -10.14
CA VAL A 9 28.79 -22.49 -9.93
C VAL A 9 28.51 -21.99 -8.52
N LYS A 10 29.19 -22.56 -7.51
CA LYS A 10 29.06 -22.15 -6.11
C LYS A 10 29.52 -20.70 -5.92
N GLU A 11 30.66 -20.32 -6.50
CA GLU A 11 31.19 -18.95 -6.45
C GLU A 11 30.21 -17.95 -7.07
N LEU A 12 29.70 -18.22 -8.28
CA LEU A 12 28.70 -17.35 -8.90
C LEU A 12 27.43 -17.21 -8.06
N ARG A 13 26.98 -18.30 -7.44
CA ARG A 13 25.82 -18.28 -6.52
C ARG A 13 26.10 -17.44 -5.28
N GLU A 14 27.28 -17.54 -4.68
CA GLU A 14 27.66 -16.73 -3.51
C GLU A 14 27.74 -15.24 -3.87
N LEU A 15 28.21 -14.90 -5.07
CA LEU A 15 28.28 -13.53 -5.56
C LEU A 15 26.92 -12.92 -5.92
N THR A 16 25.99 -13.72 -6.42
CA THR A 16 24.73 -13.22 -7.01
C THR A 16 23.49 -13.54 -6.18
N GLY A 17 23.52 -14.58 -5.35
CA GLY A 17 22.34 -15.12 -4.67
C GLY A 17 21.35 -15.86 -5.58
N ALA A 18 21.64 -16.00 -6.88
CA ALA A 18 20.73 -16.61 -7.84
C ALA A 18 20.54 -18.13 -7.60
N PRO A 19 19.43 -18.73 -8.10
CA PRO A 19 19.22 -20.18 -8.02
C PRO A 19 20.38 -20.98 -8.60
N MET A 20 20.76 -22.08 -7.95
CA MET A 20 21.94 -22.89 -8.31
C MET A 20 21.94 -23.33 -9.79
N MET A 21 20.76 -23.73 -10.29
CA MET A 21 20.63 -24.18 -11.68
C MET A 21 20.73 -23.04 -12.68
N ASP A 22 20.28 -21.84 -12.32
CA ASP A 22 20.42 -20.66 -13.16
C ASP A 22 21.88 -20.22 -13.20
N CYS A 23 22.60 -20.25 -12.08
CA CYS A 23 24.06 -20.02 -12.05
C CYS A 23 24.80 -21.00 -12.98
N LYS A 24 24.46 -22.30 -12.91
CA LYS A 24 25.07 -23.32 -13.76
C LYS A 24 24.79 -23.06 -15.25
N ARG A 25 23.54 -22.74 -15.59
CA ARG A 25 23.14 -22.44 -16.97
C ARG A 25 23.81 -21.18 -17.50
N ALA A 26 23.86 -20.12 -16.71
CA ALA A 26 24.51 -18.87 -17.09
C ALA A 26 26.00 -19.09 -17.38
N LEU A 27 26.70 -19.86 -16.52
CA LEU A 27 28.09 -20.24 -16.77
C LEU A 27 28.26 -21.14 -17.99
N GLN A 28 27.28 -22.00 -18.31
CA GLN A 28 27.34 -22.81 -19.53
C GLN A 28 27.17 -21.97 -20.79
N GLU A 29 26.28 -20.98 -20.77
CA GLU A 29 26.06 -20.06 -21.89
C GLU A 29 27.17 -19.01 -22.03
N ALA A 30 27.83 -18.66 -20.93
CA ALA A 30 28.99 -17.77 -20.89
C ALA A 30 30.35 -18.49 -21.04
N ASP A 31 30.37 -19.78 -21.38
CA ASP A 31 31.58 -20.59 -21.51
C ASP A 31 32.53 -20.53 -20.27
N GLY A 32 31.94 -20.40 -19.08
CA GLY A 32 32.65 -20.32 -17.80
C GLY A 32 33.12 -18.91 -17.41
N ASP A 33 32.83 -17.88 -18.21
CA ASP A 33 33.12 -16.49 -17.86
C ASP A 33 32.16 -15.99 -16.77
N LEU A 34 32.72 -15.62 -15.61
CA LEU A 34 31.95 -15.17 -14.45
C LEU A 34 31.24 -13.83 -14.70
N ASP A 35 31.86 -12.88 -15.37
CA ASP A 35 31.27 -11.55 -15.56
C ASP A 35 30.19 -11.58 -16.62
N ALA A 36 30.41 -12.32 -17.71
CA ALA A 36 29.37 -12.58 -18.70
C ALA A 36 28.20 -13.39 -18.09
N ALA A 37 28.47 -14.37 -17.21
CA ALA A 37 27.41 -15.11 -16.53
C ALA A 37 26.60 -14.22 -15.57
N LYS A 38 27.22 -13.27 -14.87
CA LYS A 38 26.50 -12.27 -14.05
C LYS A 38 25.58 -11.41 -14.91
N GLN A 39 26.06 -10.96 -16.08
CA GLN A 39 25.24 -10.19 -17.00
C GLN A 39 24.03 -10.98 -17.48
N LEU A 40 24.22 -12.25 -17.88
CA LEU A 40 23.12 -13.14 -18.28
C LEU A 40 22.09 -13.33 -17.17
N LEU A 41 22.54 -13.55 -15.92
CA LEU A 41 21.64 -13.67 -14.77
C LEU A 41 20.81 -12.41 -14.57
N ARG A 42 21.39 -11.21 -14.76
CA ARG A 42 20.66 -9.95 -14.68
C ARG A 42 19.61 -9.83 -15.78
N GLU A 43 19.97 -10.13 -17.03
CA GLU A 43 19.05 -10.13 -18.17
C GLU A 43 17.87 -11.11 -17.95
N TRP A 44 18.16 -12.31 -17.42
CA TRP A 44 17.13 -13.28 -17.08
C TRP A 44 16.24 -12.82 -15.93
N GLY A 45 16.81 -12.17 -14.91
CA GLY A 45 16.06 -11.59 -13.80
C GLY A 45 15.02 -10.57 -14.28
N VAL A 46 15.41 -9.66 -15.17
CA VAL A 46 14.49 -8.71 -15.81
C VAL A 46 13.36 -9.43 -16.54
N ALA A 47 13.68 -10.46 -17.33
CA ALA A 47 12.68 -11.24 -18.04
C ALA A 47 11.74 -12.01 -17.10
N GLN A 48 12.27 -12.56 -15.99
CA GLN A 48 11.48 -13.27 -14.98
C GLN A 48 10.54 -12.30 -14.23
N ALA A 49 11.02 -11.12 -13.85
CA ALA A 49 10.21 -10.08 -13.23
C ALA A 49 9.08 -9.63 -14.16
N GLY A 50 9.36 -9.41 -15.44
CA GLY A 50 8.34 -9.08 -16.43
C GLY A 50 7.24 -10.15 -16.55
N LYS A 51 7.60 -11.44 -16.49
CA LYS A 51 6.63 -12.55 -16.49
C LYS A 51 5.79 -12.65 -15.21
N ARG A 52 6.24 -12.02 -14.12
CA ARG A 52 5.59 -12.08 -12.80
C ARG A 52 4.83 -10.80 -12.45
N ALA A 53 5.05 -9.70 -13.16
CA ALA A 53 4.45 -8.40 -12.87
C ALA A 53 2.90 -8.41 -12.81
N GLY A 54 2.25 -9.31 -13.55
CA GLY A 54 0.79 -9.46 -13.52
C GLY A 54 0.25 -10.39 -12.41
N ARG A 55 1.11 -10.93 -11.55
CA ARG A 55 0.69 -11.79 -10.45
C ARG A 55 0.28 -10.95 -9.25
N GLU A 56 -0.83 -11.34 -8.64
CA GLU A 56 -1.37 -10.68 -7.46
C GLU A 56 -0.43 -10.83 -6.26
N THR A 57 -0.28 -9.75 -5.48
CA THR A 57 0.52 -9.73 -4.25
C THR A 57 -0.40 -9.46 -3.06
N THR A 58 -0.89 -10.50 -2.41
CA THR A 58 -1.81 -10.39 -1.26
C THR A 58 -1.11 -10.44 0.11
N GLU A 59 0.20 -10.67 0.07
CA GLU A 59 1.10 -10.79 1.22
C GLU A 59 2.15 -9.67 1.17
N GLY A 60 2.82 -9.37 2.28
CA GLY A 60 3.83 -8.31 2.33
C GLY A 60 3.83 -7.54 3.65
N VAL A 61 4.34 -6.31 3.62
CA VAL A 61 4.50 -5.47 4.81
C VAL A 61 4.23 -4.00 4.51
N VAL A 62 3.64 -3.31 5.48
CA VAL A 62 3.55 -1.86 5.56
C VAL A 62 4.47 -1.38 6.66
N LEU A 63 5.30 -0.39 6.34
CA LEU A 63 6.23 0.25 7.28
C LEU A 63 5.92 1.73 7.36
N ALA A 64 6.10 2.31 8.55
CA ALA A 64 5.93 3.73 8.77
C ALA A 64 6.98 4.27 9.73
N ARG A 65 7.39 5.52 9.51
CA ARG A 65 8.26 6.28 10.41
C ARG A 65 7.71 7.68 10.57
N VAL A 66 7.60 8.14 11.81
CA VAL A 66 7.14 9.48 12.13
C VAL A 66 8.12 10.11 13.11
N ASN A 67 8.55 11.33 12.81
CA ASN A 67 9.27 12.22 13.68
C ASN A 67 8.59 13.60 13.67
N ASP A 68 9.14 14.57 14.41
CA ASP A 68 8.52 15.89 14.58
C ASP A 68 8.34 16.69 13.27
N SER A 69 9.12 16.37 12.23
CA SER A 69 9.16 17.10 10.96
C SER A 69 8.62 16.32 9.76
N LYS A 70 8.65 14.98 9.83
CA LYS A 70 8.38 14.10 8.70
C LYS A 70 7.65 12.83 9.14
N GLY A 71 6.72 12.41 8.28
CA GLY A 71 6.01 11.16 8.38
C GLY A 71 6.12 10.44 7.04
N THR A 72 6.48 9.16 7.07
CA THR A 72 6.65 8.33 5.87
C THR A 72 5.91 7.02 6.06
N LEU A 73 5.25 6.55 5.00
CA LEU A 73 4.50 5.31 4.94
C LEU A 73 4.82 4.61 3.62
N VAL A 74 5.17 3.33 3.67
CA VAL A 74 5.42 2.52 2.48
C VAL A 74 4.75 1.16 2.61
N ALA A 75 4.23 0.64 1.51
CA ALA A 75 3.67 -0.71 1.42
C ALA A 75 4.43 -1.49 0.36
N VAL A 76 4.94 -2.66 0.73
CA VAL A 76 5.65 -3.57 -0.18
C VAL A 76 4.94 -4.92 -0.16
N GLY A 77 4.53 -5.38 -1.34
CA GLY A 77 3.80 -6.64 -1.54
C GLY A 77 4.69 -7.78 -2.05
N SER A 78 4.29 -9.00 -1.73
CA SER A 78 4.80 -10.30 -2.19
C SER A 78 3.63 -11.25 -2.52
N GLU A 79 3.91 -12.35 -3.23
CA GLU A 79 2.88 -13.36 -3.51
C GLU A 79 2.53 -14.17 -2.23
N THR A 80 3.52 -14.48 -1.38
CA THR A 80 3.33 -15.35 -0.22
C THR A 80 3.85 -14.78 1.12
N GLU A 81 3.29 -15.28 2.24
CA GLU A 81 3.64 -14.87 3.61
C GLU A 81 5.08 -15.25 3.99
N PRO A 82 5.64 -16.43 3.61
CA PRO A 82 7.04 -16.74 3.86
C PRO A 82 8.00 -15.73 3.24
N VAL A 83 7.70 -15.22 2.04
CA VAL A 83 8.50 -14.15 1.42
C VAL A 83 8.35 -12.85 2.17
N ALA A 84 7.15 -12.49 2.61
CA ALA A 84 6.94 -11.30 3.42
C ALA A 84 7.76 -11.33 4.73
N LYS A 85 8.08 -12.51 5.27
CA LYS A 85 8.91 -12.69 6.47
C LYS A 85 10.40 -12.90 6.19
N ASN A 86 10.81 -12.93 4.93
CA ASN A 86 12.20 -13.13 4.55
C ASN A 86 13.07 -11.89 4.83
N ASP A 87 14.30 -12.08 5.30
CA ASP A 87 15.20 -11.00 5.70
C ASP A 87 15.58 -10.07 4.53
N GLU A 88 15.79 -10.60 3.32
CA GLU A 88 16.11 -9.79 2.14
C GLU A 88 14.90 -8.94 1.70
N PHE A 89 13.68 -9.50 1.80
CA PHE A 89 12.45 -8.75 1.56
C PHE A 89 12.24 -7.64 2.59
N GLN A 90 12.44 -7.93 3.88
CA GLN A 90 12.35 -6.94 4.95
C GLN A 90 13.41 -5.84 4.79
N ALA A 91 14.63 -6.19 4.41
CA ALA A 91 15.69 -5.24 4.12
C ALA A 91 15.34 -4.33 2.93
N PHE A 92 14.76 -4.89 1.87
CA PHE A 92 14.28 -4.10 0.73
C PHE A 92 13.14 -3.16 1.13
N ALA A 93 12.15 -3.62 1.90
CA ALA A 93 11.07 -2.75 2.38
C ALA A 93 11.61 -1.61 3.27
N GLN A 94 12.60 -1.89 4.11
CA GLN A 94 13.28 -0.89 4.92
C GLN A 94 14.06 0.11 4.04
N ARG A 95 14.73 -0.37 2.99
CA ARG A 95 15.42 0.47 2.00
C ARG A 95 14.46 1.42 1.28
N VAL A 96 13.28 0.94 0.90
CA VAL A 96 12.21 1.75 0.31
C VAL A 96 11.76 2.84 1.30
N LEU A 97 11.51 2.50 2.56
CA LEU A 97 11.13 3.46 3.60
C LEU A 97 12.19 4.58 3.77
N ASP A 98 13.46 4.20 3.87
CA ASP A 98 14.56 5.15 4.06
C ASP A 98 14.72 6.10 2.87
N LEU A 99 14.63 5.56 1.65
CA LEU A 99 14.72 6.36 0.43
C LEU A 99 13.55 7.34 0.30
N VAL A 100 12.33 6.90 0.60
CA VAL A 100 11.14 7.76 0.54
C VAL A 100 11.21 8.86 1.60
N GLU A 101 11.68 8.56 2.80
CA GLU A 101 11.85 9.59 3.84
C GLU A 101 12.84 10.68 3.41
N GLU A 102 13.97 10.26 2.83
CA GLU A 102 15.03 11.17 2.39
C GLU A 102 14.58 11.98 1.16
N GLN A 103 14.15 11.31 0.10
CA GLN A 103 14.02 11.89 -1.25
C GLN A 103 12.57 12.04 -1.74
N GLY A 104 11.62 11.43 -1.03
CA GLY A 104 10.19 11.50 -1.31
C GLY A 104 9.67 10.31 -2.13
N PRO A 105 8.34 10.16 -2.27
CA PRO A 105 7.73 9.00 -2.92
C PRO A 105 8.19 8.73 -4.36
N GLY A 106 8.54 9.78 -5.11
CA GLY A 106 9.00 9.64 -6.51
C GLY A 106 10.34 8.90 -6.65
N ALA A 107 11.14 8.82 -5.57
CA ALA A 107 12.45 8.19 -5.58
C ALA A 107 12.38 6.65 -5.66
N VAL A 108 11.21 6.04 -5.38
CA VAL A 108 10.99 4.58 -5.46
C VAL A 108 11.43 4.00 -6.80
N SER A 109 11.24 4.73 -7.90
CA SER A 109 11.62 4.32 -9.25
C SER A 109 13.12 4.03 -9.42
N SER A 110 13.98 4.57 -8.54
CA SER A 110 15.42 4.28 -8.56
C SER A 110 15.78 2.91 -7.97
N LEU A 111 14.84 2.21 -7.32
CA LEU A 111 15.02 0.88 -6.74
C LEU A 111 14.57 -0.25 -7.68
N GLU A 112 14.19 0.04 -8.92
CA GLU A 112 13.67 -0.98 -9.85
C GLU A 112 14.68 -2.08 -10.18
N ASP A 113 15.96 -1.73 -10.33
CA ASP A 113 17.03 -2.71 -10.53
C ASP A 113 17.16 -3.64 -9.31
N GLU A 114 17.20 -3.07 -8.10
CA GLU A 114 17.31 -3.82 -6.84
C GLU A 114 16.08 -4.72 -6.61
N ARG A 115 14.87 -4.22 -6.90
CA ARG A 115 13.62 -4.99 -6.86
C ARG A 115 13.65 -6.17 -7.82
N THR A 116 14.13 -5.94 -9.05
CA THR A 116 14.23 -6.98 -10.09
C THR A 116 15.21 -8.07 -9.70
N GLU A 117 16.36 -7.69 -9.14
CA GLU A 117 17.33 -8.64 -8.60
C GLU A 117 16.73 -9.47 -7.47
N LEU A 118 15.97 -8.84 -6.55
CA LEU A 118 15.30 -9.54 -5.46
C LEU A 118 14.26 -10.54 -5.99
N ILE A 119 13.46 -10.18 -7.00
CA ILE A 119 12.51 -11.08 -7.65
C ILE A 119 13.22 -12.28 -8.29
N ALA A 120 14.38 -12.07 -8.91
CA ALA A 120 15.15 -13.15 -9.53
C ALA A 120 15.70 -14.14 -8.48
N LYS A 121 16.11 -13.64 -7.30
CA LYS A 121 16.60 -14.46 -6.19
C LYS A 121 15.48 -15.23 -5.49
N ILE A 122 14.41 -14.52 -5.13
CA ILE A 122 13.29 -15.07 -4.34
C ILE A 122 12.37 -15.94 -5.22
N GLY A 123 12.16 -15.55 -6.47
CA GLY A 123 11.27 -16.26 -7.38
C GLY A 123 9.78 -15.98 -7.15
N GLU A 124 9.42 -14.82 -6.60
CA GLU A 124 8.05 -14.31 -6.45
C GLU A 124 7.96 -12.85 -6.93
N ASN A 125 6.77 -12.42 -7.34
CA ASN A 125 6.49 -11.02 -7.61
C ASN A 125 6.63 -10.20 -6.33
N ILE A 126 7.31 -9.06 -6.45
CA ILE A 126 7.51 -8.10 -5.36
C ILE A 126 7.18 -6.72 -5.91
N VAL A 127 6.33 -5.97 -5.22
CA VAL A 127 5.85 -4.67 -5.68
C VAL A 127 5.95 -3.64 -4.57
N VAL A 128 6.26 -2.39 -4.91
CA VAL A 128 6.01 -1.26 -3.99
C VAL A 128 4.60 -0.77 -4.27
N ALA A 129 3.65 -1.21 -3.44
CA ALA A 129 2.21 -0.95 -3.62
C ALA A 129 1.84 0.51 -3.29
N GLY A 130 2.62 1.18 -2.45
CA GLY A 130 2.37 2.57 -2.09
C GLY A 130 3.55 3.21 -1.37
N ALA A 131 3.69 4.53 -1.54
CA ALA A 131 4.68 5.34 -0.86
C ALA A 131 4.12 6.75 -0.64
N ALA A 132 4.14 7.21 0.61
CA ALA A 132 3.68 8.53 1.00
C ALA A 132 4.69 9.18 1.94
N ARG A 133 4.86 10.50 1.81
CA ARG A 133 5.60 11.33 2.76
C ARG A 133 4.85 12.61 3.01
N PHE A 134 4.70 12.96 4.28
CA PHE A 134 4.23 14.26 4.72
C PHE A 134 5.31 14.98 5.51
N GLU A 135 5.37 16.30 5.34
CA GLU A 135 6.18 17.19 6.15
C GLU A 135 5.25 18.00 7.05
N SER A 136 5.63 18.19 8.31
CA SER A 136 4.91 19.03 9.26
C SER A 136 5.55 20.41 9.35
N SER A 137 4.69 21.40 9.50
CA SER A 137 5.01 22.79 9.84
C SER A 137 4.43 23.12 11.23
N ASN A 138 4.76 24.31 11.75
CA ASN A 138 4.32 24.74 13.08
C ASN A 138 2.80 24.61 13.27
N GLY A 139 2.40 23.86 14.31
CA GLY A 139 0.99 23.61 14.65
C GLY A 139 0.40 22.35 14.00
N GLU A 140 1.13 21.71 13.10
CA GLU A 140 0.73 20.43 12.50
C GLU A 140 1.37 19.26 13.26
N SER A 141 0.60 18.19 13.40
CA SER A 141 0.99 16.92 13.96
C SER A 141 0.98 15.85 12.88
N LEU A 142 1.83 14.85 13.07
CA LEU A 142 1.90 13.65 12.24
C LEU A 142 1.65 12.43 13.13
N ALA A 143 0.84 11.52 12.64
CA ALA A 143 0.60 10.24 13.30
C ALA A 143 0.50 9.12 12.28
N SER A 144 0.98 7.95 12.65
CA SER A 144 0.79 6.74 11.86
C SER A 144 0.16 5.62 12.69
N TYR A 145 -0.51 4.71 12.00
CA TYR A 145 -0.99 3.46 12.56
C TYR A 145 -0.77 2.33 11.57
N ILE A 146 -0.10 1.27 12.00
CA ILE A 146 0.04 0.01 11.27
C ILE A 146 -0.80 -1.02 12.01
N HIS A 147 -1.69 -1.72 11.31
CA HIS A 147 -2.61 -2.66 11.94
C HIS A 147 -1.92 -4.01 12.24
N PRO A 148 -1.71 -4.37 13.52
CA PRO A 148 -1.10 -5.63 13.89
C PRO A 148 -2.12 -6.78 13.87
N PRO A 149 -1.68 -8.06 13.88
CA PRO A 149 -0.28 -8.51 13.87
C PRO A 149 0.32 -8.66 12.47
N ALA A 150 -0.51 -8.63 11.43
CA ALA A 150 -0.08 -8.90 10.05
C ALA A 150 0.71 -7.73 9.42
N ASN A 151 0.53 -6.50 9.92
CA ASN A 151 1.20 -5.30 9.43
C ASN A 151 1.03 -5.06 7.92
N LYS A 152 -0.13 -5.43 7.36
CA LYS A 152 -0.45 -5.28 5.92
C LYS A 152 -1.26 -4.04 5.59
N ILE A 153 -1.73 -3.31 6.60
CA ILE A 153 -2.50 -2.08 6.46
C ILE A 153 -1.81 -1.02 7.29
N GLY A 154 -1.57 0.15 6.70
CA GLY A 154 -1.07 1.29 7.44
C GLY A 154 -1.65 2.60 6.94
N VAL A 155 -1.69 3.56 7.86
CA VAL A 155 -2.22 4.89 7.64
C VAL A 155 -1.22 5.92 8.15
N LEU A 156 -1.06 7.00 7.40
CA LEU A 156 -0.35 8.20 7.79
C LEU A 156 -1.33 9.37 7.78
N VAL A 157 -1.38 10.13 8.87
CA VAL A 157 -2.25 11.29 9.04
C VAL A 157 -1.39 12.52 9.31
N LYS A 158 -1.72 13.61 8.62
CA LYS A 158 -1.26 14.98 8.91
C LYS A 158 -2.46 15.81 9.33
N ALA A 159 -2.38 16.47 10.49
CA ALA A 159 -3.50 17.23 11.04
C ALA A 159 -3.03 18.39 11.93
N GLU A 160 -3.83 19.45 12.07
CA GLU A 160 -3.71 20.38 13.19
C GLU A 160 -4.44 19.79 14.41
N GLY A 161 -3.78 19.76 15.57
CA GLY A 161 -4.32 19.15 16.80
C GLY A 161 -3.34 18.17 17.45
N SER A 162 -3.84 17.30 18.33
CA SER A 162 -2.97 16.40 19.10
C SER A 162 -2.56 15.16 18.28
N PRO A 163 -1.29 14.70 18.38
CA PRO A 163 -0.85 13.45 17.78
C PRO A 163 -1.68 12.23 18.23
N GLU A 164 -2.20 12.25 19.46
CA GLU A 164 -3.04 11.19 20.00
C GLU A 164 -4.39 11.09 19.27
N ALA A 165 -5.06 12.22 19.01
CA ALA A 165 -6.29 12.26 18.24
C ALA A 165 -6.04 11.87 16.77
N ALA A 166 -4.94 12.37 16.17
CA ALA A 166 -4.52 11.97 14.83
C ALA A 166 -4.26 10.45 14.72
N ARG A 167 -3.69 9.83 15.76
CA ARG A 167 -3.48 8.37 15.81
C ARG A 167 -4.80 7.61 15.93
N ARG A 168 -5.76 8.09 16.72
CA ARG A 168 -7.10 7.47 16.80
C ARG A 168 -7.84 7.54 15.47
N LEU A 169 -7.68 8.63 14.73
CA LEU A 169 -8.16 8.75 13.37
C LEU A 169 -7.46 7.78 12.42
N ALA A 170 -6.13 7.64 12.51
CA ALA A 170 -5.40 6.66 11.71
C ALA A 170 -5.91 5.23 11.92
N MET A 171 -6.28 4.86 13.16
CA MET A 171 -6.93 3.58 13.47
C MET A 171 -8.31 3.44 12.80
N HIS A 172 -9.11 4.50 12.82
CA HIS A 172 -10.41 4.50 12.16
C HIS A 172 -10.27 4.32 10.64
N ILE A 173 -9.42 5.11 9.99
CA ILE A 173 -9.18 5.04 8.56
C ILE A 173 -8.68 3.65 8.16
N ALA A 174 -7.80 3.04 8.96
CA ALA A 174 -7.29 1.69 8.70
C ALA A 174 -8.42 0.65 8.63
N PHE A 175 -9.42 0.76 9.53
CA PHE A 175 -10.56 -0.13 9.60
C PHE A 175 -11.65 0.20 8.57
N ALA A 176 -12.07 1.46 8.48
CA ALA A 176 -13.25 1.88 7.74
C ALA A 176 -12.97 2.20 6.26
N ALA A 177 -11.69 2.36 5.88
CA ALA A 177 -11.24 2.57 4.50
C ALA A 177 -12.10 3.59 3.69
N PRO A 178 -12.26 4.83 4.19
CA PRO A 178 -13.00 5.86 3.45
C PRO A 178 -12.38 6.12 2.08
N ARG A 179 -13.24 6.33 1.07
CA ARG A 179 -12.83 6.71 -0.29
C ARG A 179 -12.63 8.21 -0.45
N TRP A 180 -13.38 9.00 0.33
CA TRP A 180 -13.33 10.45 0.32
C TRP A 180 -13.28 10.98 1.74
N ARG A 181 -12.70 12.16 1.93
CA ARG A 181 -12.69 12.78 3.26
C ARG A 181 -14.05 13.42 3.57
N SER A 182 -14.61 14.14 2.59
CA SER A 182 -15.82 14.94 2.76
C SER A 182 -16.75 14.84 1.54
N ARG A 183 -18.06 15.11 1.71
CA ARG A 183 -19.03 15.06 0.59
C ARG A 183 -18.62 15.87 -0.65
N PRO A 184 -18.05 17.10 -0.53
CA PRO A 184 -17.65 17.88 -1.70
C PRO A 184 -16.58 17.21 -2.57
N GLU A 185 -15.83 16.24 -2.04
CA GLU A 185 -14.81 15.49 -2.80
C GLU A 185 -15.41 14.33 -3.61
N VAL A 186 -16.67 13.98 -3.35
CA VAL A 186 -17.33 12.88 -4.05
C VAL A 186 -17.74 13.35 -5.46
N PRO A 187 -17.28 12.67 -6.54
CA PRO A 187 -17.68 13.00 -7.89
C PRO A 187 -19.18 12.90 -8.08
N ALA A 188 -19.79 13.87 -8.78
CA ALA A 188 -21.22 13.87 -9.07
C ALA A 188 -21.66 12.58 -9.79
N GLU A 189 -20.81 12.05 -10.68
CA GLU A 189 -21.07 10.81 -11.41
C GLU A 189 -21.20 9.58 -10.49
N GLU A 190 -20.43 9.51 -9.40
CA GLU A 190 -20.54 8.42 -8.41
C GLU A 190 -21.86 8.54 -7.63
N ILE A 191 -22.24 9.77 -7.26
CA ILE A 191 -23.51 10.05 -6.57
C ILE A 191 -24.69 9.67 -7.47
N ASP A 192 -24.67 10.09 -8.73
CA ASP A 192 -25.75 9.85 -9.70
C ASP A 192 -25.88 8.36 -10.03
N LYS A 193 -24.75 7.66 -10.18
CA LYS A 193 -24.72 6.21 -10.37
C LYS A 193 -25.36 5.47 -9.19
N GLU A 194 -24.96 5.81 -7.97
CA GLU A 194 -25.51 5.17 -6.77
C GLU A 194 -26.98 5.53 -6.57
N ARG A 195 -27.37 6.78 -6.85
CA ARG A 195 -28.77 7.24 -6.83
C ARG A 195 -29.63 6.39 -7.76
N SER A 196 -29.18 6.17 -9.00
CA SER A 196 -29.92 5.35 -9.98
C SER A 196 -30.08 3.89 -9.52
N ILE A 197 -29.10 3.35 -8.80
CA ILE A 197 -29.19 2.01 -8.21
C ILE A 197 -30.29 1.99 -7.14
N TYR A 198 -30.31 2.97 -6.22
CA TYR A 198 -31.32 3.03 -5.16
C TYR A 198 -32.73 3.30 -5.67
N GLU A 199 -32.89 4.11 -6.71
CA GLU A 199 -34.19 4.37 -7.35
C GLU A 199 -34.86 3.09 -7.87
N LYS A 200 -34.05 2.12 -8.33
CA LYS A 200 -34.51 0.84 -8.88
C LYS A 200 -34.72 -0.24 -7.82
N LEU A 201 -34.48 0.05 -6.54
CA LEU A 201 -34.71 -0.93 -5.49
C LEU A 201 -36.23 -1.17 -5.30
N PRO A 202 -36.68 -2.43 -5.18
CA PRO A 202 -38.10 -2.73 -4.99
C PRO A 202 -38.74 -2.04 -3.77
N GLU A 203 -37.95 -1.83 -2.70
CA GLU A 203 -38.39 -1.12 -1.50
C GLU A 203 -38.64 0.38 -1.72
N VAL A 204 -38.07 0.96 -2.78
CA VAL A 204 -38.28 2.35 -3.21
C VAL A 204 -39.40 2.41 -4.26
N GLU A 205 -39.37 1.55 -5.27
CA GLU A 205 -40.40 1.52 -6.32
C GLU A 205 -41.81 1.23 -5.78
N SER A 206 -41.91 0.41 -4.72
CA SER A 206 -43.18 0.13 -4.05
C SER A 206 -43.77 1.32 -3.26
N LYS A 207 -43.05 2.45 -3.16
CA LYS A 207 -43.48 3.66 -2.45
C LYS A 207 -44.07 4.69 -3.42
N PRO A 208 -44.94 5.61 -2.93
CA PRO A 208 -45.48 6.68 -3.75
C PRO A 208 -44.38 7.53 -4.41
N GLU A 209 -44.53 7.89 -5.69
CA GLU A 209 -43.52 8.62 -6.48
C GLU A 209 -42.98 9.86 -5.77
N GLN A 210 -43.87 10.66 -5.15
CA GLN A 210 -43.50 11.85 -4.37
C GLN A 210 -42.58 11.57 -3.18
N ALA A 211 -42.59 10.35 -2.63
CA ALA A 211 -41.76 9.96 -1.49
C ALA A 211 -40.41 9.37 -1.91
N ARG A 212 -40.29 8.84 -3.14
CA ARG A 212 -39.10 8.14 -3.62
C ARG A 212 -37.82 9.00 -3.55
N PRO A 213 -37.79 10.27 -4.01
CA PRO A 213 -36.58 11.08 -3.96
C PRO A 213 -36.04 11.25 -2.53
N LYS A 214 -36.94 11.47 -1.56
CA LYS A 214 -36.55 11.62 -0.15
C LYS A 214 -36.02 10.31 0.45
N ILE A 215 -36.59 9.18 0.05
CA ILE A 215 -36.13 7.85 0.51
C ILE A 215 -34.74 7.57 -0.05
N VAL A 216 -34.54 7.78 -1.35
CA VAL A 216 -33.26 7.60 -2.03
C VAL A 216 -32.19 8.50 -1.42
N GLU A 217 -32.51 9.76 -1.14
CA GLU A 217 -31.58 10.68 -0.46
C GLU A 217 -31.19 10.17 0.95
N GLY A 218 -32.16 9.63 1.70
CA GLY A 218 -31.89 9.00 2.98
C GLY A 218 -31.02 7.74 2.88
N MET A 219 -31.16 6.96 1.80
CA MET A 219 -30.31 5.80 1.52
C MET A 219 -28.90 6.21 1.12
N LEU A 220 -28.74 7.23 0.27
CA LEU A 220 -27.44 7.83 -0.05
C LEU A 220 -26.72 8.28 1.21
N GLY A 221 -27.40 8.99 2.12
CA GLY A 221 -26.85 9.35 3.42
C GLY A 221 -26.34 8.15 4.23
N LYS A 222 -27.19 7.14 4.41
CA LYS A 222 -26.93 6.04 5.36
C LYS A 222 -26.10 4.88 4.84
N ARG A 223 -26.11 4.65 3.53
CA ARG A 223 -25.46 3.49 2.89
C ARG A 223 -24.24 3.92 2.09
N PHE A 224 -24.34 5.01 1.33
CA PHE A 224 -23.23 5.43 0.49
C PHE A 224 -22.28 6.37 1.23
N PHE A 225 -22.77 7.52 1.69
CA PHE A 225 -21.92 8.51 2.33
C PHE A 225 -21.37 8.03 3.68
N ALA A 226 -22.20 7.43 4.54
CA ALA A 226 -21.74 6.87 5.82
C ALA A 226 -20.74 5.71 5.69
N GLU A 227 -20.61 5.07 4.53
CA GLU A 227 -19.58 4.04 4.28
C GLU A 227 -18.33 4.61 3.61
N ASN A 228 -18.47 5.60 2.73
CA ASN A 228 -17.39 6.02 1.84
C ASN A 228 -16.78 7.39 2.19
N VAL A 229 -17.47 8.23 2.97
CA VAL A 229 -17.03 9.58 3.33
C VAL A 229 -16.60 9.60 4.79
N LEU A 230 -15.32 9.89 5.03
CA LEU A 230 -14.71 9.86 6.36
C LEU A 230 -15.55 10.62 7.39
N ASP A 231 -15.89 11.89 7.14
CA ASP A 231 -16.60 12.74 8.11
C ASP A 231 -17.98 12.18 8.54
N GLU A 232 -18.57 11.28 7.74
CA GLU A 232 -19.88 10.67 7.98
C GLU A 232 -19.83 9.24 8.47
N GLN A 233 -18.65 8.63 8.47
CA GLN A 233 -18.47 7.28 8.99
C GLN A 233 -18.79 7.26 10.50
N PRO A 234 -19.48 6.21 11.00
CA PRO A 234 -19.62 6.01 12.43
C PRO A 234 -18.25 5.85 13.08
N TRP A 235 -17.99 6.61 14.14
CA TRP A 235 -16.69 6.62 14.78
C TRP A 235 -16.41 5.29 15.50
N ILE A 236 -15.29 4.63 15.19
CA ILE A 236 -15.03 3.28 15.71
C ILE A 236 -14.80 3.26 17.24
N HIS A 237 -14.45 4.42 17.81
CA HIS A 237 -14.21 4.57 19.25
C HIS A 237 -15.49 4.96 20.02
N ASP A 238 -16.50 5.48 19.32
CA ASP A 238 -17.86 5.73 19.84
C ASP A 238 -18.87 5.75 18.68
N PRO A 239 -19.53 4.62 18.37
CA PRO A 239 -20.42 4.51 17.20
C PRO A 239 -21.68 5.38 17.27
N LYS A 240 -21.90 6.11 18.37
CA LYS A 240 -23.00 7.08 18.49
C LYS A 240 -22.71 8.40 17.79
N LYS A 241 -21.45 8.65 17.43
CA LYS A 241 -20.99 9.86 16.76
C LYS A 241 -20.47 9.52 15.37
N THR A 242 -20.52 10.48 14.45
CA THR A 242 -19.71 10.41 13.24
C THR A 242 -18.26 10.77 13.53
N VAL A 243 -17.36 10.46 12.60
CA VAL A 243 -15.97 10.96 12.66
C VAL A 243 -15.96 12.48 12.75
N GLY A 244 -16.72 13.18 11.89
CA GLY A 244 -16.73 14.65 11.88
C GLY A 244 -17.07 15.25 13.25
N GLU A 245 -18.09 14.71 13.92
CA GLU A 245 -18.47 15.13 15.28
C GLU A 245 -17.35 14.84 16.30
N ALA A 246 -16.73 13.65 16.24
CA ALA A 246 -15.64 13.29 17.14
C ALA A 246 -14.39 14.15 16.93
N LEU A 247 -14.05 14.47 15.67
CA LEU A 247 -12.90 15.31 15.35
C LEU A 247 -13.09 16.76 15.78
N GLU A 248 -14.31 17.30 15.65
CA GLU A 248 -14.65 18.64 16.14
C GLU A 248 -14.50 18.72 17.67
N GLU A 249 -15.02 17.73 18.41
CA GLU A 249 -14.87 17.66 19.87
C GLU A 249 -13.41 17.50 20.32
N GLU A 250 -12.61 16.74 19.58
CA GLU A 250 -11.18 16.54 19.85
C GLU A 250 -10.31 17.72 19.37
N GLY A 251 -10.90 18.70 18.68
CA GLY A 251 -10.18 19.83 18.11
C GLY A 251 -9.17 19.43 17.02
N LEU A 252 -9.42 18.32 16.31
CA LEU A 252 -8.55 17.79 15.28
C LEU A 252 -9.03 18.24 13.89
N LYS A 253 -8.19 19.01 13.20
CA LYS A 253 -8.43 19.36 11.79
C LYS A 253 -7.48 18.57 10.91
N VAL A 254 -8.03 17.58 10.22
CA VAL A 254 -7.26 16.77 9.26
C VAL A 254 -6.80 17.67 8.12
N LEU A 255 -5.56 17.49 7.67
CA LEU A 255 -5.02 18.19 6.50
C LEU A 255 -4.82 17.25 5.33
N ALA A 256 -4.26 16.06 5.61
CA ALA A 256 -4.08 14.99 4.64
C ALA A 256 -4.02 13.64 5.36
N PHE A 257 -4.38 12.57 4.65
CA PHE A 257 -4.08 11.21 5.08
C PHE A 257 -3.79 10.34 3.87
N GLU A 258 -3.02 9.28 4.08
CA GLU A 258 -2.80 8.21 3.11
C GLU A 258 -3.03 6.88 3.81
N ARG A 259 -3.68 5.95 3.12
CA ARG A 259 -3.90 4.57 3.58
C ARG A 259 -3.39 3.63 2.51
N TYR A 260 -2.55 2.68 2.91
CA TYR A 260 -2.16 1.58 2.04
C TYR A 260 -2.53 0.25 2.69
N ALA A 261 -3.07 -0.64 1.88
CA ALA A 261 -3.23 -2.05 2.18
C ALA A 261 -2.46 -2.84 1.11
N VAL A 262 -1.72 -3.86 1.53
CA VAL A 262 -0.90 -4.65 0.60
C VAL A 262 -1.75 -5.42 -0.42
N ALA A 263 -2.99 -5.76 -0.07
CA ALA A 263 -3.91 -6.54 -0.90
C ALA A 263 -4.98 -5.69 -1.61
N GLU A 264 -4.81 -4.37 -1.69
CA GLU A 264 -5.72 -3.45 -2.41
C GLU A 264 -5.09 -2.89 -3.69
#